data_AF-A0A2A5C8V9-F1
#
_entry.id   AF-A0A2A5C8V9-F1
#
_cell.length_a   1.000
_cell.length_b   1.000
_cell.length_c   1.000
_cell.angle_alpha   90.00
_cell.angle_beta   90.00
_cell.angle_gamma   90.00
#
_symmetry.space_group_name_H-M   'P 1'
#
loop_
_entity.id
_entity.type
_entity.pdbx_description
1 polymer ?
#
loop_
_entity_poly.entity_id
_entity_poly.type
_entity_poly.pdbx_seq_one_letter_code
_entity_poly.pdbx_strand_id
1 'polypeptide(L)'
;MNRELEENIGYEIRELARNYADGHFNKGEYRQRRREMLLRCMEVDIDDTQDMPAYDPKKAAQTQREKTMFWWRMAGVSSIGLIAVMAFLLYKIS
;
A
#
# COMPACT_ATOMS: atom_id res chain seq x y z
N MET A 1 11.95 -24.78 13.89
CA MET A 1 10.53 -24.39 13.99
C MET A 1 9.69 -25.64 14.26
N ASN A 2 8.87 -25.64 15.32
CA ASN A 2 8.02 -26.77 15.68
C ASN A 2 6.71 -26.71 14.86
N ARG A 3 6.23 -27.85 14.34
CA ARG A 3 5.08 -27.90 13.40
C ARG A 3 3.78 -27.38 14.03
N GLU A 4 3.58 -27.64 15.31
CA GLU A 4 2.42 -27.14 16.06
C GLU A 4 2.42 -25.60 16.19
N LEU A 5 3.60 -24.98 16.28
CA LEU A 5 3.74 -23.53 16.36
C LEU A 5 3.35 -22.86 15.02
N GLU A 6 3.74 -23.48 13.90
CA GLU A 6 3.39 -23.00 12.56
C GLU A 6 1.88 -23.10 12.30
N GLU A 7 1.26 -24.22 12.68
CA GLU A 7 -0.19 -24.41 12.53
C GLU A 7 -0.98 -23.39 13.38
N ASN A 8 -0.55 -23.15 14.62
CA ASN A 8 -1.18 -22.17 15.53
C ASN A 8 -1.04 -20.73 15.01
N ILE A 9 0.16 -20.30 14.61
CA ILE A 9 0.34 -18.94 14.10
C ILE A 9 -0.38 -18.76 12.75
N GLY A 10 -0.44 -19.80 11.93
CA GLY A 10 -1.24 -19.80 10.70
C GLY A 10 -2.74 -19.57 10.97
N TYR A 11 -3.27 -20.11 12.08
CA TYR A 11 -4.64 -19.83 12.51
C TYR A 11 -4.80 -18.37 12.97
N GLU A 12 -3.91 -17.88 13.82
CA GLU A 12 -3.95 -16.50 14.35
C GLU A 12 -3.88 -15.43 13.25
N ILE A 13 -3.04 -15.64 12.23
CA ILE A 13 -2.92 -14.70 11.10
C ILE A 13 -4.22 -14.66 10.28
N ARG A 14 -4.86 -15.81 10.07
CA ARG A 14 -6.16 -15.86 9.34
C ARG A 14 -7.25 -15.16 10.14
N GLU A 15 -7.28 -15.35 11.45
CA GLU A 15 -8.23 -14.68 12.33
C GLU A 15 -8.01 -13.17 12.36
N LEU A 16 -6.75 -12.72 12.45
CA LEU A 16 -6.38 -11.31 12.36
C LEU A 16 -6.85 -10.68 11.04
N ALA A 17 -6.71 -11.39 9.92
CA ALA A 17 -7.18 -10.92 8.62
C ALA A 17 -8.70 -10.81 8.52
N ARG A 18 -9.45 -11.76 9.11
CA ARG A 18 -10.92 -11.68 9.19
C ARG A 18 -11.37 -10.49 10.02
N ASN A 19 -10.81 -10.33 11.23
CA ASN A 19 -11.17 -9.23 12.10
C ASN A 19 -10.86 -7.86 11.48
N TYR A 20 -9.82 -7.75 10.63
CA TYR A 20 -9.58 -6.56 9.82
C TYR A 20 -10.67 -6.32 8.77
N ALA A 21 -11.07 -7.37 8.04
CA ALA A 21 -12.11 -7.31 7.02
C ALA A 21 -13.48 -6.94 7.62
N ASP A 22 -13.75 -7.41 8.83
CA ASP A 22 -14.95 -7.12 9.61
C ASP A 22 -14.91 -5.71 10.27
N GLY A 23 -13.80 -5.00 10.14
CA GLY A 23 -13.67 -3.61 10.58
C GLY A 23 -13.38 -3.42 12.07
N HIS A 24 -12.95 -4.46 12.79
CA HIS A 24 -12.65 -4.38 14.22
C HIS A 24 -11.46 -3.47 14.55
N PHE A 25 -10.60 -3.17 13.58
CA PHE A 25 -9.45 -2.29 13.77
C PHE A 25 -9.02 -1.60 12.47
N ASN A 26 -8.26 -0.52 12.62
CA ASN A 26 -7.73 0.24 11.49
C ASN A 26 -6.53 -0.48 10.83
N LYS A 27 -6.16 -0.01 9.64
CA LYS A 27 -5.05 -0.57 8.85
C LYS A 27 -3.68 -0.48 9.56
N GLY A 28 -3.49 0.48 10.45
CA GLY A 28 -2.26 0.64 11.22
C GLY A 28 -2.08 -0.47 12.26
N GLU A 29 -3.13 -0.69 13.05
CA GLU A 29 -3.19 -1.75 14.05
C GLU A 29 -3.07 -3.15 13.44
N TYR A 30 -3.73 -3.38 12.30
CA TYR A 30 -3.57 -4.63 11.54
C TYR A 30 -2.09 -4.88 11.16
N ARG A 31 -1.40 -3.85 10.66
CA ARG A 31 0.02 -3.97 10.26
C ARG A 31 0.92 -4.24 11.46
N GLN A 32 0.65 -3.60 12.59
CA GLN A 32 1.42 -3.81 13.82
C GLN A 32 1.26 -5.24 14.35
N ARG A 33 0.02 -5.69 14.55
CA ARG A 33 -0.27 -7.03 15.08
C ARG A 33 0.24 -8.14 14.16
N ARG A 34 0.12 -7.96 12.84
CA ARG A 34 0.69 -8.89 11.85
C ARG A 34 2.21 -8.97 11.96
N ARG A 35 2.89 -7.83 12.20
CA ARG A 35 4.35 -7.80 12.39
C ARG A 35 4.75 -8.54 13.66
N GLU A 36 4.04 -8.31 14.77
CA GLU A 36 4.29 -9.00 16.04
C GLU A 36 4.14 -10.52 15.92
N MET A 37 3.11 -11.01 15.22
CA MET A 37 2.92 -12.45 14.96
C MET A 37 4.03 -13.05 14.08
N LEU A 38 4.45 -12.34 13.02
CA LEU A 38 5.55 -12.80 12.16
C LEU A 38 6.89 -12.84 12.91
N LEU A 39 7.14 -11.88 13.81
CA LEU A 39 8.34 -11.89 14.65
C LEU A 39 8.38 -13.10 15.60
N ARG A 40 7.23 -13.56 16.09
CA ARG A 40 7.13 -14.79 16.89
C ARG A 40 7.46 -16.05 16.08
N CYS A 41 7.09 -16.09 14.80
CA CYS A 41 7.49 -17.20 13.92
C CYS A 41 9.00 -17.24 13.67
N MET A 42 9.65 -16.09 13.67
CA MET A 42 11.02 -16.01 13.16
C MET A 42 12.05 -16.59 14.13
N GLU A 43 11.85 -16.53 15.46
CA GLU A 43 12.68 -17.16 16.53
C GLU A 43 14.22 -17.23 16.28
N VAL A 44 14.75 -16.33 15.46
CA VAL A 44 16.11 -16.29 14.91
C VAL A 44 16.49 -14.82 14.85
N ASP A 45 17.68 -14.53 15.36
CA ASP A 45 18.32 -13.22 15.31
C ASP A 45 18.28 -12.64 13.90
N ILE A 46 18.19 -11.32 13.84
CA ILE A 46 18.01 -10.49 12.64
C ILE A 46 19.30 -10.51 11.78
N ASP A 47 19.87 -11.66 11.45
CA ASP A 47 21.03 -11.76 10.56
C ASP A 47 20.60 -11.87 9.08
N ASP A 48 19.38 -12.34 8.78
CA ASP A 48 18.92 -12.53 7.40
C ASP A 48 17.98 -11.40 6.91
N THR A 49 18.28 -10.16 7.29
CA THR A 49 17.72 -8.95 6.63
C THR A 49 18.79 -8.06 6.03
N GLN A 50 20.03 -8.55 5.95
CA GLN A 50 21.19 -7.79 5.51
C GLN A 50 21.08 -7.29 4.05
N ASP A 51 20.32 -7.99 3.20
CA ASP A 51 20.10 -7.63 1.79
C ASP A 51 18.82 -6.83 1.51
N MET A 52 17.95 -6.62 2.50
CA MET A 52 16.75 -5.81 2.27
C MET A 52 17.11 -4.33 2.40
N PRO A 53 16.91 -3.49 1.35
CA PRO A 53 17.21 -2.08 1.45
C PRO A 53 16.41 -1.47 2.60
N ALA A 54 17.09 -0.72 3.47
CA ALA A 54 16.47 -0.13 4.65
C ALA A 54 15.19 0.62 4.25
N TYR A 55 14.06 0.25 4.87
CA TYR A 55 12.79 0.91 4.64
C TYR A 55 12.88 2.37 5.09
N ASP A 56 12.94 3.28 4.11
CA ASP A 56 12.92 4.72 4.37
C ASP A 56 11.49 5.25 4.21
N PRO A 57 10.78 5.55 5.32
CA PRO A 57 9.41 6.05 5.26
C PRO A 57 9.30 7.39 4.52
N LYS A 58 10.37 8.20 4.47
CA LYS A 58 10.38 9.48 3.76
C LYS A 58 10.43 9.27 2.25
N LYS A 59 11.25 8.33 1.77
CA LYS A 59 11.29 7.96 0.35
C LYS A 59 9.98 7.35 -0.13
N ALA A 60 9.34 6.51 0.68
CA ALA A 60 8.05 5.91 0.36
C ALA A 60 6.94 6.97 0.24
N ALA A 61 6.94 7.97 1.13
CA ALA A 61 6.01 9.10 1.05
C ALA A 61 6.29 10.00 -0.16
N GLN A 62 7.55 10.24 -0.51
CA GLN A 62 7.94 11.02 -1.69
C GLN A 62 7.48 10.35 -2.99
N THR A 63 7.71 9.04 -3.15
CA THR A 63 7.28 8.30 -4.36
C THR A 63 5.75 8.29 -4.52
N GLN A 64 4.99 8.18 -3.43
CA GLN A 64 3.53 8.32 -3.49
C GLN A 64 3.10 9.74 -3.89
N ARG A 65 3.78 10.77 -3.36
CA ARG A 65 3.50 12.16 -3.69
C ARG A 65 3.83 12.48 -5.15
N GLU A 66 4.92 11.95 -5.69
CA GLU A 66 5.28 12.10 -7.10
C GLU A 66 4.26 11.42 -8.02
N LYS A 67 3.84 10.19 -7.67
CA LYS A 67 2.83 9.46 -8.44
C LYS A 67 1.50 10.22 -8.48
N THR A 68 1.05 10.74 -7.34
CA THR A 68 -0.19 11.53 -7.28
C THR A 68 -0.07 12.84 -8.09
N MET A 69 1.03 13.56 -7.99
CA MET A 69 1.29 14.77 -8.79
C MET A 69 1.34 14.48 -10.30
N PHE A 70 1.91 13.35 -10.72
CA PHE A 70 1.91 12.92 -12.11
C PHE A 70 0.49 12.73 -12.65
N TRP A 71 -0.38 12.04 -11.90
CA TRP A 71 -1.78 11.84 -12.29
C TRP A 71 -2.56 13.16 -12.38
N TRP A 72 -2.33 14.09 -11.45
CA TRP A 72 -2.92 15.44 -11.52
C TRP A 72 -2.49 16.21 -12.77
N ARG A 73 -1.22 16.13 -13.16
CA ARG A 73 -0.72 16.75 -14.40
C ARG A 73 -1.38 16.14 -15.64
N MET A 74 -1.49 14.82 -15.70
CA MET A 74 -2.14 14.12 -16.81
C MET A 74 -3.63 14.49 -16.93
N ALA A 75 -4.34 14.58 -15.80
CA ALA A 75 -5.73 15.03 -15.76
C ALA A 75 -5.88 16.49 -16.22
N GLY A 76 -4.95 17.38 -15.85
CA GLY A 76 -4.95 18.76 -16.32
C GLY A 76 -4.77 18.86 -17.84
N VAL A 77 -3.79 18.14 -18.39
CA VAL A 77 -3.52 18.14 -19.84
C VAL A 77 -4.70 17.58 -20.63
N SER A 78 -5.32 16.48 -20.17
CA SER A 78 -6.49 15.92 -20.85
C SER A 78 -7.69 16.89 -20.81
N SER A 79 -7.90 17.58 -19.69
CA SER A 79 -8.97 18.57 -19.55
C SER A 79 -8.80 19.74 -20.51
N ILE A 80 -7.59 20.29 -20.63
CA ILE A 80 -7.27 21.38 -21.56
C ILE A 80 -7.49 20.92 -23.01
N GLY A 81 -7.06 19.70 -23.36
CA GLY A 81 -7.29 19.12 -24.67
C GLY A 81 -8.78 19.02 -25.02
N LEU A 82 -9.61 18.56 -24.08
CA LEU A 82 -11.06 18.50 -24.27
C LEU A 82 -11.68 19.87 -24.48
N ILE A 83 -11.26 20.88 -23.69
CA ILE A 83 -11.74 22.26 -23.85
C ILE A 83 -11.37 22.82 -25.23
N ALA A 84 -10.14 22.56 -25.70
CA ALA A 84 -9.70 22.99 -27.03
C ALA A 84 -10.50 22.33 -28.16
N VAL A 85 -10.80 21.04 -28.05
CA VAL A 85 -11.66 20.33 -29.01
C VAL A 85 -13.08 20.90 -29.00
N MET A 86 -13.66 21.11 -27.82
CA MET A 86 -14.99 21.71 -27.69
C MET A 86 -15.06 23.12 -28.30
N ALA A 87 -14.05 23.96 -28.04
CA ALA A 87 -13.97 25.30 -28.62
C ALA A 87 -13.83 25.26 -30.14
N PHE A 88 -13.04 24.33 -30.68
CA PHE A 88 -12.89 24.15 -32.13
C PHE A 88 -14.19 23.69 -32.80
N LEU A 89 -14.91 22.75 -32.18
CA LEU A 89 -16.21 22.30 -32.68
C LEU A 89 -17.25 23.42 -32.67
N LEU A 90 -17.30 24.22 -31.60
CA LEU A 90 -18.18 25.39 -31.52
C LEU A 90 -17.84 26.43 -32.59
N TYR A 91 -16.55 26.71 -32.82
CA TYR A 91 -16.11 27.62 -33.88
C TYR A 91 -16.49 27.13 -35.29
N LYS A 92 -16.52 25.81 -35.51
CA LYS A 92 -16.90 25.22 -36.80
C LYS A 92 -18.40 25.17 -37.04
N ILE A 93 -19.21 25.15 -35.97
CA ILE A 93 -20.66 25.08 -36.03
C ILE A 93 -21.29 26.49 -36.07
N SER A 94 -20.63 27.50 -35.49
CA SER A 94 -21.00 28.91 -35.60
C SER A 94 -20.64 29.52 -36.94
#